data_AF-A0A7X4F668-F1
#
_entry.id   AF-A0A7X4F668-F1
#
_cell.length_a   1.000
_cell.length_b   1.000
_cell.length_c   1.000
_cell.angle_alpha   90.00
_cell.angle_beta   90.00
_cell.angle_gamma   90.00
#
_symmetry.space_group_name_H-M   'P 1'
#
loop_
_entity.id
_entity.type
_entity.pdbx_description
1 polymer ?
#
loop_
_entity_poly.entity_id
_entity_poly.type
_entity_poly.pdbx_seq_one_letter_code
_entity_poly.pdbx_strand_id
1 'polypeptide(L)'
;MTFSEAVQNVNQTDFTVTGAGIGNPDVAVVAVTNTGDTTYDVTASGSNLADLDATVTLDFDSAQNIQDTSGNALTTTLPAAAANTYEVDNTAPTVAITTDVTGTTTAGAFTATVTFSETVKNFVAGDIVVVGATKSSFTEASAGTEWTVLLIPSVNGMPVTVNVAEDVATDAAGNGNEAARPVR
;
A
#
# COMPACT_ATOMS: atom_id res chain seq x y z
N MET A 1 18.75 0.57 -14.22
CA MET A 1 18.93 1.72 -15.14
C MET A 1 19.84 1.32 -16.30
N THR A 2 19.75 2.01 -17.44
CA THR A 2 20.53 1.67 -18.63
C THR A 2 21.02 2.94 -19.32
N PHE A 3 22.31 2.96 -19.66
CA PHE A 3 22.94 4.02 -20.44
C PHE A 3 22.90 3.68 -21.94
N SER A 4 23.00 4.69 -22.80
CA SER A 4 23.05 4.51 -24.26
C SER A 4 24.35 3.85 -24.73
N GLU A 5 25.38 3.85 -23.90
CA GLU A 5 26.69 3.29 -24.16
C GLU A 5 27.40 2.89 -22.86
N ALA A 6 28.57 2.27 -22.97
CA ALA A 6 29.36 1.89 -21.81
C ALA A 6 29.92 3.13 -21.10
N VAL A 7 29.72 3.20 -19.78
CA VAL A 7 30.17 4.29 -18.92
C VAL A 7 31.04 3.76 -17.80
N GLN A 8 31.84 4.67 -17.22
CA GLN A 8 32.72 4.44 -16.09
C GLN A 8 32.35 5.36 -14.92
N ASN A 9 32.96 5.08 -13.77
CA ASN A 9 32.78 5.76 -12.49
C ASN A 9 31.40 5.61 -11.81
N VAL A 10 30.46 4.85 -12.37
CA VAL A 10 29.13 4.66 -11.74
C VAL A 10 29.25 4.00 -10.38
N ASN A 11 28.88 4.73 -9.32
CA ASN A 11 28.98 4.32 -7.94
C ASN A 11 27.87 4.96 -7.09
N GLN A 12 27.83 4.64 -5.79
CA GLN A 12 26.74 5.06 -4.89
C GLN A 12 26.62 6.59 -4.74
N THR A 13 27.74 7.34 -4.81
CA THR A 13 27.72 8.80 -4.64
C THR A 13 27.20 9.54 -5.86
N ASP A 14 26.99 8.85 -6.99
CA ASP A 14 26.41 9.45 -8.18
C ASP A 14 24.89 9.56 -8.09
N PHE A 15 24.28 9.08 -7.00
CA PHE A 15 22.84 8.98 -6.85
C PHE A 15 22.37 9.63 -5.55
N THR A 16 21.18 10.20 -5.60
CA THR A 16 20.45 10.70 -4.43
C THR A 16 19.10 10.01 -4.34
N VAL A 17 18.64 9.81 -3.10
CA VAL A 17 17.30 9.35 -2.80
C VAL A 17 16.59 10.44 -2.02
N THR A 18 15.41 10.83 -2.47
CA THR A 18 14.62 11.90 -1.84
C THR A 18 13.17 11.48 -1.67
N GLY A 19 12.45 12.11 -0.75
CA GLY A 19 11.04 11.84 -0.48
C GLY A 19 10.58 12.57 0.78
N ALA A 20 9.27 12.78 0.92
CA ALA A 20 8.72 13.31 2.16
C ALA A 20 8.98 12.31 3.31
N GLY A 21 9.45 12.78 4.47
CA GLY A 21 9.77 11.90 5.60
C GLY A 21 11.08 11.11 5.48
N ILE A 22 11.76 11.19 4.34
CA ILE A 22 13.13 10.68 4.19
C ILE A 22 14.09 11.77 4.67
N GLY A 23 14.66 11.59 5.87
CA GLY A 23 15.85 12.33 6.29
C GLY A 23 17.09 11.79 5.58
N ASN A 24 18.10 12.63 5.38
CA ASN A 24 19.43 12.17 4.98
C ASN A 24 20.24 11.91 6.27
N PRO A 25 20.77 10.69 6.54
CA PRO A 25 20.94 9.53 5.64
C PRO A 25 19.97 8.36 5.91
N ASP A 26 18.73 8.63 6.31
CA ASP A 26 17.77 7.60 6.72
C ASP A 26 17.42 6.62 5.59
N VAL A 27 17.49 7.08 4.34
CA VAL A 27 17.46 6.24 3.13
C VAL A 27 18.60 6.65 2.21
N ALA A 28 19.40 5.68 1.76
CA ALA A 28 20.56 5.93 0.91
C ALA A 28 20.70 4.84 -0.17
N VAL A 29 21.43 5.16 -1.24
CA VAL A 29 21.90 4.14 -2.18
C VAL A 29 23.00 3.34 -1.49
N VAL A 30 22.77 2.03 -1.33
CA VAL A 30 23.66 1.11 -0.61
C VAL A 30 24.42 0.18 -1.53
N ALA A 31 23.97 0.02 -2.77
CA ALA A 31 24.67 -0.76 -3.77
C ALA A 31 24.40 -0.22 -5.18
N VAL A 32 25.44 -0.30 -6.02
CA VAL A 32 25.34 -0.08 -7.46
C VAL A 32 26.09 -1.22 -8.12
N THR A 33 25.40 -2.03 -8.90
CA THR A 33 25.95 -3.24 -9.52
C THR A 33 25.80 -3.15 -11.03
N ASN A 34 26.91 -3.28 -11.76
CA ASN A 34 26.84 -3.44 -13.21
C ASN A 34 26.28 -4.84 -13.53
N THR A 35 25.14 -4.89 -14.21
CA THR A 35 24.44 -6.14 -14.59
C THR A 35 24.54 -6.42 -16.09
N GLY A 36 25.25 -5.58 -16.84
CA GLY A 36 25.55 -5.73 -18.26
C GLY A 36 26.33 -4.51 -18.79
N ASP A 37 26.79 -4.57 -20.05
CA ASP A 37 27.71 -3.57 -20.62
C ASP A 37 27.29 -2.10 -20.41
N THR A 38 25.97 -1.82 -20.41
CA THR A 38 25.42 -0.47 -20.18
C THR A 38 24.34 -0.42 -19.09
N THR A 39 24.10 -1.53 -18.38
CA THR A 39 22.98 -1.65 -17.42
C THR A 39 23.51 -1.78 -16.00
N TYR A 40 22.87 -1.05 -15.09
CA TYR A 40 23.20 -1.01 -13.67
C TYR A 40 21.96 -1.19 -12.81
N ASP A 41 22.06 -2.03 -11.80
CA ASP A 41 21.09 -2.11 -10.71
C ASP A 41 21.54 -1.15 -9.60
N VAL A 42 20.62 -0.30 -9.16
CA VAL A 42 20.82 0.66 -8.07
C VAL A 42 19.90 0.27 -6.94
N THR A 43 20.48 -0.05 -5.78
CA THR A 43 19.72 -0.47 -4.59
C THR A 43 19.74 0.66 -3.58
N ALA A 44 18.56 1.18 -3.27
CA ALA A 44 18.34 2.08 -2.14
C ALA A 44 17.79 1.28 -0.95
N SER A 45 18.24 1.60 0.26
CA SER A 45 17.68 1.04 1.50
C SER A 45 17.82 2.01 2.66
N GLY A 46 17.02 1.80 3.70
CA GLY A 46 16.97 2.68 4.86
C GLY A 46 15.99 2.19 5.90
N SER A 47 16.22 2.53 7.18
CA SER A 47 15.32 2.11 8.27
C SER A 47 13.96 2.77 8.19
N ASN A 48 13.88 3.99 7.68
CA ASN A 48 12.60 4.73 7.61
C ASN A 48 11.65 4.18 6.53
N LEU A 49 12.14 3.37 5.57
CA LEU A 49 11.29 2.82 4.51
C LEU A 49 10.18 1.91 5.05
N ALA A 50 10.39 1.28 6.20
CA ALA A 50 9.41 0.38 6.80
C ALA A 50 8.18 1.11 7.37
N ASP A 51 8.31 2.40 7.70
CA ASP A 51 7.25 3.23 8.29
C ASP A 51 6.82 4.35 7.32
N LEU A 52 7.20 4.25 6.04
CA LEU A 52 7.02 5.33 5.06
C LEU A 52 5.74 5.15 4.25
N ASP A 53 4.89 6.17 4.26
CA ASP A 53 3.79 6.33 3.29
C ASP A 53 4.05 7.58 2.45
N ALA A 54 4.85 7.43 1.40
CA ALA A 54 5.26 8.54 0.55
C ALA A 54 5.84 8.09 -0.78
N THR A 55 6.00 9.06 -1.69
CA THR A 55 6.78 8.89 -2.92
C THR A 55 8.28 9.00 -2.62
N VAL A 56 9.03 7.97 -3.02
CA VAL A 56 10.50 7.93 -3.02
C VAL A 56 11.01 8.18 -4.42
N THR A 57 11.94 9.12 -4.59
CA THR A 57 12.55 9.45 -5.88
C THR A 57 14.03 9.08 -5.87
N LEU A 58 14.46 8.31 -6.86
CA LEU A 58 15.87 8.08 -7.16
C LEU A 58 16.32 9.00 -8.31
N ASP A 59 17.33 9.80 -8.06
CA ASP A 59 17.89 10.73 -9.04
C ASP A 59 19.42 10.67 -9.06
N PHE A 60 20.04 11.32 -10.05
CA PHE A 60 21.49 11.54 -10.03
C PHE A 60 21.85 12.63 -9.01
N ASP A 61 22.97 12.45 -8.33
CA ASP A 61 23.56 13.53 -7.53
C ASP A 61 24.10 14.62 -8.47
N SER A 62 23.94 15.88 -8.06
CA SER A 62 24.52 17.04 -8.77
C SER A 62 26.05 16.97 -8.93
N ALA A 63 26.72 16.22 -8.06
CA ALA A 63 28.16 16.00 -8.02
C ALA A 63 28.59 14.66 -8.65
N GLN A 64 27.68 13.94 -9.32
CA GLN A 64 28.02 12.71 -10.04
C GLN A 64 29.21 12.93 -11.00
N ASN A 65 30.02 11.89 -11.20
CA ASN A 65 31.22 11.95 -12.05
C ASN A 65 31.26 10.87 -13.15
N ILE A 66 30.09 10.39 -13.55
CA ILE A 66 29.88 9.40 -14.60
C ILE A 66 30.30 9.98 -15.94
N GLN A 67 31.03 9.19 -16.72
CA GLN A 67 31.51 9.55 -18.05
C GLN A 67 31.62 8.30 -18.93
N ASP A 68 31.67 8.46 -20.25
CA ASP A 68 32.02 7.37 -21.17
C ASP A 68 33.52 7.00 -21.08
N THR A 69 33.93 5.98 -21.84
CA THR A 69 35.35 5.55 -21.92
C THR A 69 36.27 6.57 -22.59
N SER A 70 35.71 7.53 -23.31
CA SER A 70 36.44 8.65 -23.94
C SER A 70 36.58 9.86 -23.01
N GLY A 71 35.98 9.81 -21.81
CA GLY A 71 35.99 10.89 -20.82
C GLY A 71 34.91 11.95 -21.03
N ASN A 72 33.91 11.71 -21.86
CA ASN A 72 32.78 12.63 -22.00
C ASN A 72 31.84 12.45 -20.81
N ALA A 73 31.71 13.49 -19.99
CA ALA A 73 30.86 13.47 -18.80
C ALA A 73 29.37 13.32 -19.15
N LEU A 74 28.62 12.63 -18.28
CA LEU A 74 27.17 12.56 -18.35
C LEU A 74 26.59 13.97 -18.15
N THR A 75 25.91 14.49 -19.16
CA THR A 75 25.32 15.85 -19.15
C THR A 75 23.80 15.85 -18.95
N THR A 76 23.15 14.70 -19.16
CA THR A 76 21.73 14.51 -18.91
C THR A 76 21.55 13.82 -17.56
N THR A 77 21.26 14.60 -16.52
CA THR A 77 21.15 14.12 -15.13
C THR A 77 19.74 13.72 -14.74
N LEU A 78 18.81 13.66 -15.68
CA LEU A 78 17.53 12.98 -15.47
C LEU A 78 17.47 11.83 -16.46
N PRO A 79 17.18 10.58 -16.04
CA PRO A 79 16.77 9.58 -16.99
C PRO A 79 15.53 10.11 -17.73
N ALA A 80 15.49 9.92 -19.05
CA ALA A 80 14.52 10.55 -19.97
C ALA A 80 13.06 10.06 -19.81
N ALA A 81 12.72 9.39 -18.71
CA ALA A 81 11.35 9.04 -18.34
C ALA A 81 11.01 9.79 -17.05
N ALA A 82 9.77 10.26 -16.94
CA ALA A 82 9.21 10.88 -15.74
C ALA A 82 9.80 10.23 -14.48
N ALA A 83 10.40 11.05 -13.61
CA ALA A 83 11.16 10.75 -12.39
C ALA A 83 11.05 9.29 -11.90
N ASN A 84 12.18 8.64 -11.54
CA ASN A 84 12.16 7.30 -10.93
C ASN A 84 11.53 7.38 -9.53
N THR A 85 10.22 7.53 -9.50
CA THR A 85 9.38 7.68 -8.32
C THR A 85 8.72 6.34 -8.02
N TYR A 86 8.75 5.98 -6.75
CA TYR A 86 8.15 4.77 -6.21
C TYR A 86 7.21 5.20 -5.11
N GLU A 87 5.92 4.93 -5.25
CA GLU A 87 4.98 5.10 -4.15
C GLU A 87 5.18 3.94 -3.17
N VAL A 88 5.51 4.30 -1.94
CA VAL A 88 5.60 3.38 -0.80
C VAL A 88 4.40 3.67 0.08
N ASP A 89 3.67 2.62 0.43
CA ASP A 89 2.53 2.65 1.31
C ASP A 89 2.56 1.36 2.14
N ASN A 90 2.79 1.51 3.43
CA ASN A 90 2.87 0.44 4.41
C ASN A 90 1.67 0.47 5.39
N THR A 91 0.73 1.40 5.21
CA THR A 91 -0.43 1.51 6.09
C THR A 91 -1.47 0.46 5.70
N ALA A 92 -1.85 -0.38 6.66
CA ALA A 92 -2.93 -1.34 6.48
C ALA A 92 -4.32 -0.66 6.53
N PRO A 93 -5.26 -1.07 5.65
CA PRO A 93 -6.64 -0.63 5.76
C PRO A 93 -7.27 -1.04 7.09
N THR A 94 -7.82 -0.09 7.84
CA THR A 94 -8.62 -0.39 9.06
C THR A 94 -10.06 -0.72 8.69
N VAL A 95 -10.73 -1.54 9.50
CA VAL A 95 -12.12 -1.94 9.27
C VAL A 95 -13.03 -1.52 10.42
N ALA A 96 -14.06 -0.76 10.10
CA ALA A 96 -15.15 -0.40 10.99
C ALA A 96 -16.44 -1.12 10.59
N ILE A 97 -17.15 -1.65 11.58
CA ILE A 97 -18.48 -2.24 11.38
C ILE A 97 -19.47 -1.40 12.16
N THR A 98 -20.55 -0.98 11.51
CA THR A 98 -21.66 -0.27 12.12
C THR A 98 -22.97 -0.96 11.77
N THR A 99 -24.04 -0.61 12.49
CA THR A 99 -25.38 -1.13 12.22
C THR A 99 -26.41 -0.04 12.44
N ASP A 100 -27.54 -0.15 11.73
CA ASP A 100 -28.70 0.72 11.83
C ASP A 100 -29.58 0.47 13.08
N VAL A 101 -29.26 -0.56 13.88
CA VAL A 101 -30.00 -0.88 15.12
C VAL A 101 -29.14 -0.71 16.37
N THR A 102 -29.76 -0.28 17.47
CA THR A 102 -29.14 -0.23 18.79
C THR A 102 -29.99 -1.02 19.80
N GLY A 103 -29.35 -1.77 20.70
CA GLY A 103 -30.02 -2.56 21.76
C GLY A 103 -30.30 -4.03 21.39
N THR A 104 -31.07 -4.73 22.22
CA THR A 104 -31.48 -6.13 21.96
C THR A 104 -32.31 -6.17 20.69
N THR A 105 -31.93 -7.02 19.73
CA THR A 105 -32.54 -7.24 18.40
C THR A 105 -34.01 -7.65 18.49
N THR A 106 -34.89 -6.71 18.84
CA THR A 106 -36.34 -6.91 18.84
C THR A 106 -36.86 -6.85 17.41
N ALA A 107 -36.81 -8.02 16.76
CA ALA A 107 -37.60 -8.44 15.61
C ALA A 107 -37.46 -7.61 14.31
N GLY A 108 -36.41 -7.90 13.54
CA GLY A 108 -36.29 -7.43 12.16
C GLY A 108 -34.97 -7.83 11.53
N ALA A 109 -34.97 -7.99 10.20
CA ALA A 109 -33.72 -7.95 9.45
C ALA A 109 -33.10 -6.56 9.60
N PHE A 110 -31.78 -6.48 9.66
CA PHE A 110 -31.06 -5.23 9.86
C PHE A 110 -29.80 -5.18 9.00
N THR A 111 -29.27 -3.99 8.80
CA THR A 111 -28.11 -3.79 7.94
C THR A 111 -26.86 -3.62 8.80
N ALA A 112 -25.83 -4.39 8.50
CA ALA A 112 -24.48 -4.07 8.94
C ALA A 112 -23.73 -3.40 7.79
N THR A 113 -23.03 -2.32 8.10
CA THR A 113 -22.17 -1.58 7.17
C THR A 113 -20.73 -1.82 7.56
N VAL A 114 -19.94 -2.34 6.63
CA VAL A 114 -18.49 -2.51 6.73
C VAL A 114 -17.84 -1.37 5.96
N THR A 115 -16.98 -0.60 6.63
CA THR A 115 -16.27 0.53 6.05
C THR A 115 -14.77 0.34 6.25
N PHE A 116 -14.01 0.46 5.16
CA PHE A 116 -12.55 0.48 5.18
C PHE A 116 -12.04 1.93 5.22
N SER A 117 -10.87 2.18 5.83
CA SER A 117 -10.25 3.51 5.84
C SER A 117 -9.75 3.98 4.47
N GLU A 118 -9.61 3.06 3.53
CA GLU A 118 -9.15 3.31 2.17
C GLU A 118 -9.75 2.30 1.18
N THR A 119 -9.40 2.46 -0.10
CA THR A 119 -9.93 1.60 -1.17
C THR A 119 -9.24 0.23 -1.14
N VAL A 120 -10.01 -0.81 -0.90
CA VAL A 120 -9.56 -2.21 -0.93
C VAL A 120 -10.13 -2.99 -2.11
N LYS A 121 -9.49 -4.10 -2.42
CA LYS A 121 -9.85 -5.10 -3.42
C LYS A 121 -10.05 -6.46 -2.74
N ASN A 122 -10.67 -7.38 -3.47
CA ASN A 122 -10.87 -8.78 -3.10
C ASN A 122 -11.78 -9.05 -1.88
N PHE A 123 -12.40 -8.02 -1.29
CA PHE A 123 -13.38 -8.21 -0.23
C PHE A 123 -14.69 -8.79 -0.77
N VAL A 124 -15.11 -9.92 -0.20
CA VAL A 124 -16.32 -10.64 -0.61
C VAL A 124 -17.20 -11.02 0.59
N ALA A 125 -18.45 -11.39 0.33
CA ALA A 125 -19.39 -11.78 1.38
C ALA A 125 -18.90 -12.94 2.27
N GLY A 126 -17.98 -13.77 1.78
CA GLY A 126 -17.36 -14.87 2.52
C GLY A 126 -16.52 -14.41 3.72
N ASP A 127 -15.94 -13.21 3.63
CA ASP A 127 -14.99 -12.67 4.60
C ASP A 127 -15.66 -12.10 5.84
N ILE A 128 -16.99 -11.89 5.76
CA ILE A 128 -17.80 -11.46 6.89
C ILE A 128 -18.25 -12.70 7.68
N VAL A 129 -17.74 -12.84 8.90
CA VAL A 129 -18.17 -13.89 9.84
C VAL A 129 -19.35 -13.37 10.65
N VAL A 130 -20.46 -14.11 10.63
CA VAL A 130 -21.68 -13.77 11.37
C VAL A 130 -22.09 -14.92 12.27
N VAL A 131 -22.39 -14.60 13.52
CA VAL A 131 -22.97 -15.54 14.50
C VAL A 131 -24.31 -14.99 14.97
N GLY A 132 -25.33 -15.84 15.05
CA GLY A 132 -26.69 -15.46 15.49
C GLY A 132 -27.61 -14.92 14.39
N ALA A 133 -27.11 -14.78 13.15
CA ALA A 133 -27.88 -14.36 11.99
C ALA A 133 -27.39 -15.01 10.69
N THR A 134 -28.23 -14.98 9.65
CA THR A 134 -27.84 -15.35 8.28
C THR A 134 -27.58 -14.11 7.43
N LYS A 135 -26.54 -14.17 6.59
CA LYS A 135 -26.22 -13.16 5.56
C LYS A 135 -27.14 -13.32 4.35
N SER A 136 -27.54 -12.21 3.74
CA SER A 136 -28.33 -12.22 2.50
C SER A 136 -27.77 -11.23 1.48
N SER A 137 -28.36 -10.04 1.34
CA SER A 137 -27.94 -9.01 0.39
C SER A 137 -26.59 -8.41 0.77
N PHE A 138 -25.52 -8.81 0.06
CA PHE A 138 -24.20 -8.18 0.14
C PHE A 138 -24.02 -7.25 -1.04
N THR A 139 -23.83 -5.96 -0.78
CA THR A 139 -23.76 -4.92 -1.80
C THR A 139 -22.61 -3.97 -1.49
N GLU A 140 -21.80 -3.66 -2.50
CA GLU A 140 -20.84 -2.58 -2.44
C GLU A 140 -21.59 -1.24 -2.55
N ALA A 141 -21.64 -0.50 -1.44
CA ALA A 141 -22.33 0.79 -1.35
C ALA A 141 -21.45 1.94 -1.87
N SER A 142 -20.15 1.86 -1.60
CA SER A 142 -19.13 2.77 -2.12
C SER A 142 -17.95 1.95 -2.64
N ALA A 143 -17.54 2.23 -3.88
CA ALA A 143 -16.54 1.44 -4.59
C ALA A 143 -15.24 1.31 -3.77
N GLY A 144 -14.91 0.08 -3.39
CA GLY A 144 -13.73 -0.31 -2.64
C GLY A 144 -13.66 0.16 -1.19
N THR A 145 -14.64 0.90 -0.66
CA THR A 145 -14.55 1.48 0.68
C THR A 145 -15.71 1.12 1.59
N GLU A 146 -16.88 0.75 1.05
CA GLU A 146 -18.05 0.48 1.87
C GLU A 146 -18.93 -0.63 1.29
N TRP A 147 -19.30 -1.57 2.17
CA TRP A 147 -20.20 -2.67 1.87
C TRP A 147 -21.32 -2.75 2.89
N THR A 148 -22.51 -3.09 2.41
CA THR A 148 -23.67 -3.36 3.25
C THR A 148 -24.03 -4.84 3.18
N VAL A 149 -24.38 -5.41 4.32
CA VAL A 149 -24.89 -6.79 4.42
C VAL A 149 -26.19 -6.80 5.21
N LEU A 150 -27.24 -7.35 4.59
CA LEU A 150 -28.51 -7.58 5.28
C LEU A 150 -28.41 -8.85 6.13
N LEU A 151 -28.61 -8.70 7.43
CA LEU A 151 -28.56 -9.74 8.45
C LEU A 151 -29.95 -10.06 8.96
N ILE A 152 -30.29 -11.35 8.97
CA ILE A 152 -31.57 -11.85 9.47
C ILE A 152 -31.29 -12.66 10.75
N PRO A 153 -31.65 -12.14 11.95
CA PRO A 153 -31.47 -12.87 13.20
C PRO A 153 -32.10 -14.27 13.14
N SER A 154 -31.36 -15.29 13.56
CA SER A 154 -31.88 -16.67 13.58
C SER A 154 -32.88 -16.88 14.71
N VAL A 155 -32.72 -16.12 15.81
CA VAL A 155 -33.63 -16.12 16.96
C VAL A 155 -33.83 -14.67 17.39
N ASN A 156 -35.10 -14.26 17.50
CA ASN A 156 -35.44 -12.90 17.93
C ASN A 156 -34.91 -12.61 19.34
N GLY A 157 -34.32 -11.42 19.52
CA GLY A 157 -33.77 -10.98 20.80
C GLY A 157 -32.46 -11.64 21.21
N MET A 158 -31.88 -12.52 20.39
CA MET A 158 -30.55 -13.08 20.62
C MET A 158 -29.47 -12.17 20.00
N PRO A 159 -28.28 -12.10 20.64
CA PRO A 159 -27.19 -11.28 20.13
C PRO A 159 -26.71 -11.77 18.77
N VAL A 160 -26.38 -10.82 17.89
CA VAL A 160 -25.73 -11.07 16.60
C VAL A 160 -24.35 -10.44 16.66
N THR A 161 -23.32 -11.20 16.31
CA THR A 161 -21.96 -10.68 16.18
C THR A 161 -21.53 -10.72 14.72
N VAL A 162 -20.89 -9.64 14.28
CA VAL A 162 -20.34 -9.50 12.93
C VAL A 162 -18.86 -9.21 13.08
N ASN A 163 -18.04 -9.92 12.32
CA ASN A 163 -16.60 -9.73 12.31
C ASN A 163 -16.04 -9.81 10.90
N VAL A 164 -14.93 -9.12 10.68
CA VAL A 164 -14.08 -9.22 9.49
C VAL A 164 -12.67 -9.49 10.01
N ALA A 165 -12.04 -10.55 9.51
CA ALA A 165 -10.68 -10.91 9.91
C ALA A 165 -9.65 -9.97 9.26
N GLU A 166 -8.41 -10.03 9.74
CA GLU A 166 -7.27 -9.41 9.04
C GLU A 166 -6.97 -10.14 7.73
N ASP A 167 -6.30 -9.46 6.80
CA ASP A 167 -5.79 -10.01 5.54
C ASP A 167 -6.84 -10.63 4.59
N VAL A 168 -8.10 -10.22 4.69
CA VAL A 168 -9.17 -10.68 3.79
C VAL A 168 -9.41 -9.74 2.61
N ALA A 169 -8.97 -8.49 2.72
CA ALA A 169 -9.01 -7.48 1.68
C ALA A 169 -7.64 -6.78 1.60
N THR A 170 -7.28 -6.31 0.41
CA THR A 170 -5.98 -5.68 0.16
C THR A 170 -6.13 -4.33 -0.53
N ASP A 171 -5.34 -3.34 -0.18
CA ASP A 171 -5.30 -2.04 -0.87
C ASP A 171 -4.62 -2.11 -2.26
N ALA A 172 -4.26 -0.94 -2.81
CA ALA A 172 -3.54 -0.84 -4.07
C ALA A 172 -2.04 -1.22 -3.96
N ALA A 173 -1.43 -1.01 -2.79
CA ALA A 173 -0.03 -1.32 -2.49
C ALA A 173 0.18 -2.80 -2.11
N GLY A 174 -0.89 -3.52 -1.78
CA GLY A 174 -0.89 -4.91 -1.37
C GLY A 174 -0.95 -5.12 0.15
N ASN A 175 -1.17 -4.07 0.95
CA ASN A 175 -1.31 -4.26 2.40
C ASN A 175 -2.66 -4.91 2.70
N GLY A 176 -2.64 -5.94 3.56
CA GLY A 176 -3.85 -6.58 4.05
C GLY A 176 -4.55 -5.70 5.10
N ASN A 177 -5.88 -5.78 5.18
CA ASN A 177 -6.63 -5.03 6.17
C ASN A 177 -6.35 -5.52 7.61
N GLU A 178 -6.46 -4.63 8.58
CA GLU A 178 -6.52 -5.01 9.99
C GLU A 178 -7.86 -5.69 10.32
N ALA A 179 -7.87 -6.53 11.35
CA ALA A 179 -9.12 -7.11 11.84
C ALA A 179 -10.10 -6.02 12.31
N ALA A 180 -11.39 -6.24 12.05
CA ALA A 180 -12.41 -5.25 12.43
C ALA A 180 -12.46 -5.01 13.94
N ARG A 181 -12.65 -3.75 14.31
CA ARG A 181 -13.01 -3.42 15.70
C ARG A 181 -14.41 -3.97 15.99
N PRO A 182 -14.60 -4.88 16.96
CA PRO A 182 -15.88 -5.56 17.16
C PRO A 182 -16.99 -4.59 17.56
N VAL A 183 -18.18 -4.77 16.97
CA VAL A 183 -19.43 -4.18 17.45
C VAL A 183 -20.10 -5.16 18.41
N ARG A 184 -20.59 -4.67 19.55
CA ARG A 184 -21.34 -5.44 20.55
C ARG A 184 -22.74 -4.89 20.73
#